data_AF-A0A124G6K6-F1
#
_entry.id   AF-A0A124G6K6-F1
#
_cell.length_a   1.000
_cell.length_b   1.000
_cell.length_c   1.000
_cell.angle_alpha   90.00
_cell.angle_beta   90.00
_cell.angle_gamma   90.00
#
_symmetry.space_group_name_H-M   'P 1'
#
loop_
_entity.id
_entity.type
_entity.pdbx_description
1 polymer ?
#
loop_
_entity_poly.entity_id
_entity_poly.type
_entity_poly.pdbx_seq_one_letter_code
_entity_poly.pdbx_strand_id
1 'polypeptide(L)'
;MEHPENDPRYNGLKVNKGIAQPPSVNPYLKRRPKQTLRSVEEYVKGILSGDRVILSQAVTLVESSLPEHQERAQAIIEQCLPYSGNSIRVGITGVPGCGKSTSIDSFGMYLLERGHKLAVLAIDPSSE
;
A
#
# COMPACT_ATOMS: atom_id res chain seq x y z
N MET A 1 -23.17 -12.07 39.04
CA MET A 1 -24.50 -11.44 38.90
C MET A 1 -25.49 -12.57 38.77
N GLU A 2 -26.47 -12.67 39.68
CA GLU A 2 -27.54 -13.65 39.55
C GLU A 2 -28.39 -13.31 38.33
N HIS A 3 -28.39 -14.20 37.35
CA HIS A 3 -29.18 -14.03 36.15
C HIS A 3 -30.62 -14.52 36.38
N PRO A 4 -31.65 -13.79 35.90
CA PRO A 4 -33.06 -14.08 36.15
C PRO A 4 -33.51 -15.45 35.60
N GLU A 5 -32.74 -16.06 34.69
CA GLU A 5 -32.96 -17.42 34.20
C GLU A 5 -32.73 -18.54 35.23
N ASN A 6 -32.11 -18.25 36.39
CA ASN A 6 -31.85 -19.24 37.45
C ASN A 6 -32.87 -19.17 38.60
N ASP A 7 -33.92 -18.34 38.49
CA ASP A 7 -34.96 -18.21 39.51
C ASP A 7 -35.95 -19.39 39.44
N PRO A 8 -36.18 -20.13 40.54
CA PRO A 8 -37.06 -21.30 40.59
C PRO A 8 -38.53 -20.99 40.24
N ARG A 9 -38.92 -19.71 40.15
CA ARG A 9 -40.24 -19.28 39.66
C ARG A 9 -40.45 -19.51 38.16
N TYR A 10 -39.39 -19.78 37.38
CA TYR A 10 -39.47 -20.01 35.93
C TYR A 10 -39.27 -21.49 35.53
N ASN A 11 -39.93 -22.42 36.22
CA ASN A 11 -39.87 -23.87 35.97
C ASN A 11 -40.32 -24.33 34.55
N GLY A 12 -40.92 -23.44 33.75
CA GLY A 12 -41.35 -23.73 32.38
C GLY A 12 -40.32 -23.39 31.29
N LEU A 13 -39.22 -22.70 31.61
CA LEU A 13 -38.18 -22.33 30.64
C LEU A 13 -37.04 -23.35 30.67
N LYS A 14 -36.91 -24.15 29.60
CA LYS A 14 -35.75 -25.02 29.40
C LYS A 14 -34.64 -24.24 28.71
N VAL A 15 -33.75 -23.62 29.49
CA VAL A 15 -32.57 -22.93 28.94
C VAL A 15 -31.49 -23.96 28.67
N ASN A 16 -31.13 -24.14 27.40
CA ASN A 16 -29.94 -24.90 27.04
C ASN A 16 -28.70 -24.09 27.44
N LYS A 17 -27.75 -24.70 28.15
CA LYS A 17 -26.46 -24.06 28.46
C LYS A 17 -25.84 -23.56 27.15
N GLY A 18 -25.53 -22.27 27.08
CA GLY A 18 -24.88 -21.67 25.92
C GLY A 18 -23.62 -22.44 25.55
N ILE A 19 -23.34 -22.55 24.25
CA ILE A 19 -22.07 -23.11 23.79
C ILE A 19 -20.93 -22.16 24.17
N ALA A 20 -19.74 -22.72 24.44
CA ALA A 20 -18.54 -21.90 24.63
C ALA A 20 -18.35 -20.99 23.41
N GLN A 21 -18.06 -19.71 23.64
CA GLN A 21 -17.82 -18.77 22.54
C GLN A 21 -16.68 -19.31 21.67
N PRO A 22 -16.87 -19.43 20.35
CA PRO A 22 -15.79 -19.83 19.47
C PRO A 22 -14.67 -18.77 19.53
N PRO A 23 -13.42 -19.19 19.32
CA PRO A 23 -12.30 -18.26 19.31
C PRO A 23 -12.51 -17.17 18.25
N SER A 24 -12.19 -15.92 18.61
CA SER A 24 -12.30 -14.75 17.73
C SER A 24 -11.32 -14.78 16.55
N VAL A 25 -10.33 -15.68 16.61
CA VAL A 25 -9.30 -15.90 15.59
C VAL A 25 -9.27 -17.38 15.23
N ASN A 26 -9.13 -17.66 13.93
CA ASN A 26 -9.09 -19.04 13.43
C ASN A 26 -7.88 -19.78 14.04
N PRO A 27 -8.09 -20.84 14.85
CA PRO A 27 -7.01 -21.57 15.50
C PRO A 27 -6.11 -22.35 14.53
N TYR A 28 -6.54 -22.52 13.27
CA TYR A 28 -5.77 -23.15 12.21
C TYR A 28 -4.97 -22.14 11.35
N LEU A 29 -5.02 -20.84 11.67
CA LEU A 29 -4.17 -19.84 11.01
C LEU A 29 -2.71 -20.11 11.38
N LYS A 30 -1.97 -20.77 10.47
CA LYS A 30 -0.50 -20.74 10.51
C LYS A 30 -0.05 -19.31 10.24
N ARG A 31 0.65 -18.69 11.20
CA ARG A 31 1.29 -17.39 10.99
C ARG A 31 2.16 -17.49 9.74
N ARG A 32 1.81 -16.75 8.69
CA ARG A 32 2.73 -16.56 7.56
C ARG A 32 3.98 -15.89 8.11
N PRO A 33 5.19 -16.36 7.75
CA PRO A 33 6.40 -15.64 8.11
C PRO A 33 6.25 -14.21 7.60
N LYS A 34 6.50 -13.23 8.49
CA LYS A 34 6.52 -11.82 8.12
C LYS A 34 7.53 -11.72 6.97
N GLN A 35 7.08 -11.30 5.79
CA GLN A 35 8.00 -11.12 4.67
C GLN A 35 9.10 -10.17 5.15
N THR A 36 10.33 -10.67 5.16
CA THR A 36 11.49 -9.86 5.52
C THR A 36 11.61 -8.75 4.49
N LEU A 37 11.58 -7.51 4.96
CA LEU A 37 11.83 -6.35 4.11
C LEU A 37 13.23 -6.50 3.51
N ARG A 38 13.35 -6.21 2.21
CA ARG A 38 14.63 -6.21 1.47
C ARG A 38 15.61 -5.23 2.09
N SER A 39 16.90 -5.48 1.90
CA SER A 39 17.95 -4.53 2.29
C SER A 39 17.89 -3.26 1.42
N VAL A 40 18.51 -2.17 1.89
CA VAL A 40 18.58 -0.92 1.12
C VAL A 40 19.31 -1.16 -0.21
N GLU A 41 20.39 -1.94 -0.19
CA GLU A 41 21.21 -2.26 -1.36
C GLU A 41 20.41 -3.05 -2.40
N GLU A 42 19.56 -3.98 -1.97
CA GLU A 42 18.68 -4.73 -2.86
C GLU A 42 17.67 -3.81 -3.57
N TYR A 43 17.10 -2.84 -2.83
CA TYR A 43 16.22 -1.84 -3.42
C TYR A 43 16.96 -0.98 -4.45
N VAL A 44 18.10 -0.41 -4.06
CA VAL A 44 18.88 0.48 -4.93
C VAL A 44 19.32 -0.26 -6.20
N LYS A 45 19.85 -1.47 -6.06
CA LYS A 45 20.28 -2.28 -7.22
C LYS A 45 19.11 -2.58 -8.15
N GLY A 46 17.94 -2.94 -7.61
CA GLY A 46 16.75 -3.21 -8.41
C GLY A 46 16.19 -1.97 -9.10
N ILE A 47 16.22 -0.81 -8.44
CA ILE A 47 15.80 0.47 -9.04
C ILE A 47 16.73 0.82 -10.22
N LEU A 48 18.05 0.73 -10.01
CA LEU A 48 19.04 1.07 -11.04
C LEU A 48 19.04 0.09 -12.22
N SER A 49 18.66 -1.18 -12.01
CA SER A 49 18.48 -2.14 -13.09
C SER A 49 17.15 -1.96 -13.86
N GLY A 50 16.24 -1.10 -13.36
CA GLY A 50 14.93 -0.86 -13.96
C GLY A 50 13.87 -1.91 -13.58
N ASP A 51 14.05 -2.63 -12.47
CA ASP A 51 13.04 -3.55 -11.94
C ASP A 51 11.82 -2.79 -11.43
N ARG A 52 10.71 -2.88 -12.17
CA ARG A 52 9.44 -2.20 -11.88
C ARG A 52 8.81 -2.68 -10.57
N VAL A 53 9.01 -3.94 -10.19
CA VAL A 53 8.44 -4.52 -8.95
C VAL A 53 9.17 -3.93 -7.74
N ILE A 54 10.50 -3.89 -7.80
CA ILE A 54 11.32 -3.31 -6.72
C ILE A 54 11.04 -1.80 -6.60
N LEU A 55 10.95 -1.08 -7.74
CA LEU A 55 10.58 0.34 -7.74
C LEU A 55 9.21 0.56 -7.08
N SER A 56 8.19 -0.23 -7.42
CA SER A 56 6.86 -0.10 -6.82
C SER A 56 6.89 -0.33 -5.30
N GLN A 57 7.65 -1.32 -4.82
CA GLN A 57 7.78 -1.59 -3.39
C GLN A 57 8.52 -0.47 -2.65
N ALA A 58 9.54 0.12 -3.29
CA ALA A 58 10.24 1.28 -2.74
C ALA A 58 9.31 2.50 -2.64
N VAL A 59 8.47 2.77 -3.65
CA VAL A 59 7.45 3.84 -3.59
C VAL A 59 6.49 3.61 -2.43
N THR A 60 5.97 2.39 -2.26
CA THR A 60 5.11 2.05 -1.11
C THR A 60 5.83 2.25 0.23
N LEU A 61 7.13 1.98 0.31
CA LEU A 61 7.92 2.21 1.51
C LEU A 61 8.06 3.71 1.81
N VAL A 62 8.26 4.53 0.78
CA VAL A 62 8.33 6.01 0.87
C VAL A 62 7.00 6.62 1.31
N GLU A 63 5.87 6.08 0.84
CA GLU A 63 4.52 6.55 1.19
C GLU A 63 4.04 6.09 2.58
N SER A 64 4.74 5.13 3.19
CA SER A 64 4.34 4.56 4.47
C SER A 64 4.55 5.54 5.64
N SER A 65 3.58 5.60 6.55
CA SER A 65 3.64 6.38 7.79
C SER A 65 4.39 5.69 8.96
N LEU A 66 4.75 4.42 8.82
CA LEU A 66 5.50 3.68 9.85
C LEU A 66 6.94 4.22 9.99
N PRO A 67 7.41 4.58 11.21
CA PRO A 67 8.77 5.14 11.40
C PRO A 67 9.91 4.23 10.91
N GLU A 68 9.79 2.91 11.10
CA GLU A 68 10.79 1.93 10.62
C GLU A 68 10.92 1.96 9.08
N HIS A 69 9.83 2.25 8.37
CA HIS A 69 9.85 2.36 6.91
C HIS A 69 10.49 3.67 6.47
N GLN A 70 10.27 4.77 7.20
CA GLN A 70 10.80 6.10 6.87
C GLN A 70 12.32 6.13 6.88
N GLU A 71 12.97 5.55 7.90
CA GLU A 71 14.44 5.49 7.97
C GLU A 71 15.03 4.75 6.75
N ARG A 72 14.45 3.60 6.41
CA ARG A 72 14.88 2.82 5.23
C ARG A 72 14.59 3.53 3.92
N ALA A 73 13.43 4.16 3.80
CA ALA A 73 13.03 4.94 2.61
C ALA A 73 13.99 6.10 2.36
N GLN A 74 14.37 6.84 3.40
CA GLN A 74 15.33 7.93 3.33
C GLN A 74 16.69 7.43 2.81
N ALA A 75 17.20 6.32 3.36
CA ALA A 75 18.46 5.73 2.89
C ALA A 75 18.41 5.29 1.41
N ILE A 76 17.27 4.73 0.95
CA ILE A 76 17.08 4.38 -0.47
C ILE A 76 17.11 5.64 -1.34
N ILE A 77 16.40 6.70 -0.96
CA ILE A 77 16.36 7.97 -1.70
C ILE A 77 17.76 8.55 -1.81
N GLU A 78 18.48 8.67 -0.69
CA GLU A 78 19.84 9.23 -0.66
C GLU A 78 20.81 8.49 -1.59
N GLN A 79 20.77 7.16 -1.60
CA GLN A 79 21.61 6.36 -2.49
C GLN A 79 21.17 6.44 -3.97
N CYS A 80 19.91 6.75 -4.24
CA CYS A 80 19.40 6.95 -5.60
C CYS A 80 19.62 8.38 -6.14
N LEU A 81 19.83 9.39 -5.27
CA LEU A 81 19.98 10.80 -5.66
C LEU A 81 21.05 11.04 -6.75
N PRO A 82 22.24 10.41 -6.71
CA PRO A 82 23.27 10.62 -7.75
C PRO A 82 22.85 10.18 -9.16
N TYR A 83 21.85 9.30 -9.27
CA TYR A 83 21.32 8.79 -10.52
C TYR A 83 20.05 9.51 -10.97
N SER A 84 19.58 10.48 -10.20
CA SER A 84 18.39 11.28 -10.48
C SER A 84 18.70 12.46 -11.41
N GLY A 85 17.66 13.16 -11.88
CA GLY A 85 17.81 14.40 -12.66
C GLY A 85 17.96 14.22 -14.17
N ASN A 86 18.23 13.01 -14.66
CA ASN A 86 18.25 12.70 -16.10
C ASN A 86 16.84 12.41 -16.66
N SER A 87 15.91 13.35 -16.44
CA SER A 87 14.54 13.26 -16.95
C SER A 87 13.91 14.65 -17.15
N ILE A 88 12.93 14.72 -18.04
CA ILE A 88 12.10 15.92 -18.23
C ILE A 88 10.86 15.78 -17.34
N ARG A 89 10.57 16.80 -16.53
CA ARG A 89 9.41 16.85 -15.62
C ARG A 89 8.40 17.88 -16.15
N VAL A 90 7.21 17.42 -16.50
CA VAL A 90 6.13 18.25 -17.07
C VAL A 90 4.92 18.20 -16.13
N GLY A 91 4.47 19.36 -15.66
CA GLY A 91 3.22 19.48 -14.91
C GLY A 91 2.04 19.67 -15.86
N ILE A 92 0.98 18.88 -15.68
CA ILE A 92 -0.25 18.98 -16.47
C ILE A 92 -1.40 19.27 -15.51
N THR A 93 -2.16 20.33 -15.77
CA THR A 93 -3.31 20.76 -14.98
C THR A 93 -4.49 21.09 -15.90
N GLY A 94 -5.67 21.31 -15.31
CA GLY A 94 -6.88 21.66 -16.03
C GLY A 94 -8.13 21.24 -15.26
N VAL A 95 -9.26 21.89 -15.57
CA VAL A 95 -10.55 21.64 -14.91
C VAL A 95 -11.02 20.19 -15.05
N PRO A 96 -11.88 19.66 -14.15
CA PRO A 96 -12.52 18.36 -14.35
C PRO A 96 -13.20 18.29 -15.72
N GLY A 97 -13.03 17.18 -16.44
CA GLY A 97 -13.65 16.99 -17.77
C GLY A 97 -12.94 17.64 -18.96
N CYS A 98 -11.85 18.42 -18.81
CA CYS A 98 -11.15 19.03 -19.97
C CYS A 98 -10.32 18.04 -20.83
N GLY A 99 -10.48 16.73 -20.63
CA GLY A 99 -9.78 15.72 -21.43
C GLY A 99 -8.33 15.44 -21.03
N LYS A 100 -7.88 15.85 -19.83
CA LYS A 100 -6.48 15.64 -19.37
C LYS A 100 -6.00 14.20 -19.53
N SER A 101 -6.79 13.22 -19.09
CA SER A 101 -6.41 11.81 -19.16
C SER A 101 -6.23 11.34 -20.61
N THR A 102 -7.11 11.77 -21.52
CA THR A 102 -7.00 11.47 -22.95
C THR A 102 -5.75 12.09 -23.57
N SER A 103 -5.43 13.34 -23.19
CA SER A 103 -4.23 14.02 -23.65
C SER A 103 -2.95 13.38 -23.11
N ILE A 104 -2.92 13.00 -21.83
CA ILE A 104 -1.78 12.31 -21.20
C ILE A 104 -1.55 10.96 -21.87
N ASP A 105 -2.61 10.20 -22.15
CA ASP A 105 -2.52 8.90 -22.81
C ASP A 105 -1.95 9.04 -24.24
N SER A 106 -2.51 9.94 -25.04
CA SER A 106 -2.07 10.18 -26.42
C SER A 106 -0.62 10.68 -26.48
N PHE A 107 -0.27 11.64 -25.61
CA PHE A 107 1.10 12.16 -25.50
C PHE A 107 2.07 11.09 -25.00
N GLY A 108 1.63 10.26 -24.05
CA GLY A 108 2.44 9.18 -23.50
C GLY A 108 2.79 8.14 -24.55
N MET A 109 1.81 7.70 -25.34
CA MET A 109 2.03 6.76 -26.44
C MET A 109 3.02 7.31 -27.48
N TYR A 110 2.87 8.59 -27.85
CA TYR A 110 3.80 9.28 -28.74
C TYR A 110 5.26 9.27 -28.24
N LEU A 111 5.47 9.39 -26.92
CA LEU A 111 6.81 9.33 -26.30
C LEU A 111 7.35 7.90 -26.27
N LEU A 112 6.52 6.92 -25.93
CA LEU A 112 6.89 5.50 -25.90
C LEU A 112 7.28 5.00 -27.29
N GLU A 113 6.57 5.40 -28.34
CA GLU A 113 6.90 5.08 -29.75
C GLU A 113 8.28 5.61 -30.17
N ARG A 114 8.78 6.66 -29.52
CA ARG A 114 10.12 7.22 -29.74
C ARG A 114 11.21 6.57 -28.89
N GLY A 115 10.86 5.53 -28.13
CA GLY A 115 11.80 4.82 -27.26
C GLY A 115 12.06 5.51 -25.92
N HIS A 116 11.28 6.53 -25.54
CA HIS A 116 11.37 7.11 -24.21
C HIS A 116 10.71 6.22 -23.15
N LYS A 117 11.11 6.40 -21.89
CA LYS A 117 10.43 5.80 -20.73
C LYS A 117 9.55 6.87 -20.09
N LEU A 118 8.30 6.54 -19.80
CA LEU A 118 7.33 7.46 -19.21
C LEU A 118 6.92 7.00 -17.81
N ALA A 119 6.80 7.96 -16.89
CA ALA A 119 6.12 7.79 -15.62
C ALA A 119 5.07 8.91 -15.47
N VAL A 120 3.90 8.56 -14.93
CA VAL A 120 2.81 9.51 -14.65
C VAL A 120 2.54 9.46 -13.15
N LEU A 121 2.71 10.60 -12.47
CA LEU A 121 2.38 10.76 -11.05
C LEU A 121 1.14 11.66 -10.95
N ALA A 122 0.07 11.13 -10.38
CA ALA A 122 -1.13 11.89 -10.07
C ALA A 122 -1.02 12.50 -8.67
N ILE A 123 -1.33 13.78 -8.55
CA ILE A 123 -1.47 14.48 -7.26
C ILE A 123 -2.94 14.85 -7.14
N ASP A 124 -3.64 14.20 -6.22
CA ASP A 124 -5.04 14.50 -5.90
C ASP A 124 -5.12 15.08 -4.48
N PRO A 125 -5.39 16.38 -4.33
CA PRO A 125 -5.51 16.99 -3.00
C PRO A 125 -6.80 16.56 -2.28
N SER A 126 -7.71 15.79 -2.90
CA SER A 126 -8.91 15.33 -2.21
C SER A 126 -8.57 14.22 -1.21
N SER A 127 -8.26 14.63 0.02
CA SER A 127 -8.46 13.96 1.31
C SER A 127 -7.56 14.62 2.36
N GLU A 128 -7.99 15.78 2.83
CA GLU A 128 -7.94 16.12 4.26
C GLU A 128 -9.37 16.29 4.77
#